data_AF-A0A931V1L6-F1
#
_entry.id   AF-A0A931V1L6-F1
#
_cell.length_a   1.000
_cell.length_b   1.000
_cell.length_c   1.000
_cell.angle_alpha   90.00
_cell.angle_beta   90.00
_cell.angle_gamma   90.00
#
_symmetry.space_group_name_H-M   'P 1'
#
loop_
_entity.id
_entity.type
_entity.pdbx_description
1 polymer ?
#
loop_
_entity_poly.entity_id
_entity_poly.type
_entity_poly.pdbx_seq_one_letter_code
_entity_poly.pdbx_strand_id
1 'polypeptide(L)'
;MTAQRPVLERLLRVSRKVHTWSGVALALLVLVEAVTAIFLLNKKALATIDKVAIDTRALPSHYARAPNEARAFEVLAVDPRDGARLWAGTKWGLEESVDGGATFTERADVGHVKSIHFDGDAIWTGGPGGLFRCDSDMRCARREGVTEVRSIASLAPGTLLVATKQGLFRSDDRGATFQPTAKAETNASVPLGKVLGDLHTGKFFDGKLDLAYDALGLALVVFVITGLHLWVTPILARRRKARAAPGARRVVAKPIGPVETEAS
;
A
#
# COMPACT_ATOMS: atom_id res chain seq x y z
N MET A 1 0.19 36.98 -44.67
CA MET A 1 0.07 35.90 -43.66
C MET A 1 1.40 35.14 -43.45
N THR A 2 2.54 35.82 -43.23
CA THR A 2 3.88 35.18 -43.25
C THR A 2 4.70 35.34 -41.96
N ALA A 3 4.23 36.11 -40.97
CA ALA A 3 4.98 36.37 -39.72
C ALA A 3 4.75 35.35 -38.59
N GLN A 4 3.79 34.42 -38.70
CA GLN A 4 3.43 33.48 -37.61
C GLN A 4 4.25 32.18 -37.58
N ARG A 5 4.93 31.80 -38.68
CA ARG A 5 5.71 30.55 -38.77
C ARG A 5 6.88 30.44 -37.76
N PRO A 6 7.74 31.47 -37.55
CA PRO A 6 8.90 31.33 -36.67
C PRO A 6 8.52 31.23 -35.18
N VAL A 7 7.42 31.86 -34.77
CA VAL A 7 6.90 31.77 -33.39
C VAL A 7 6.36 30.36 -33.12
N LEU A 8 5.56 29.80 -34.05
CA LEU A 8 5.03 28.45 -33.93
C LEU A 8 6.14 27.39 -33.86
N GLU A 9 7.19 27.50 -34.71
CA GLU A 9 8.32 26.57 -34.67
C GLU A 9 9.13 26.65 -33.36
N ARG A 10 9.25 27.84 -32.78
CA ARG A 10 9.90 28.02 -31.48
C ARG A 10 9.06 27.39 -30.37
N LEU A 11 7.75 27.59 -30.38
CA LEU A 11 6.82 26.99 -29.41
C LEU A 11 6.82 25.46 -29.49
N LEU A 12 6.80 24.88 -30.69
CA LEU A 12 6.88 23.43 -30.88
C LEU A 12 8.20 22.85 -30.36
N ARG A 13 9.33 23.53 -30.58
CA ARG A 13 10.63 23.09 -30.04
C ARG A 13 10.67 23.13 -28.52
N VAL A 14 10.11 24.18 -27.91
CA VAL A 14 10.01 24.30 -26.45
C VAL A 14 9.08 23.22 -25.89
N SER A 15 7.89 23.07 -26.45
CA SER A 15 6.91 22.05 -26.06
C SER A 15 7.50 20.65 -26.09
N ARG A 16 8.17 20.26 -27.19
CA ARG A 16 8.86 18.96 -27.28
C ARG A 16 9.90 18.78 -26.19
N LYS A 17 10.75 19.79 -25.94
CA LYS A 17 11.77 19.72 -24.88
C LYS A 17 11.12 19.55 -23.50
N VAL A 18 10.11 20.36 -23.18
CA VAL A 18 9.40 20.29 -21.91
C VAL A 18 8.77 18.91 -21.74
N HIS A 19 8.00 18.44 -22.73
CA HIS A 19 7.37 17.13 -22.69
C HIS A 19 8.37 15.98 -22.54
N THR A 20 9.50 16.03 -23.27
CA THR A 20 10.55 15.00 -23.15
C THR A 20 11.15 15.00 -21.75
N TRP A 21 11.57 16.15 -21.22
CA TRP A 21 12.24 16.19 -19.92
C TRP A 21 11.27 15.95 -18.76
N SER A 22 10.03 16.41 -18.85
CA SER A 22 9.00 16.04 -17.87
C SER A 22 8.68 14.55 -17.94
N GLY A 23 8.61 13.97 -19.14
CA GLY A 23 8.40 12.53 -19.33
C GLY A 23 9.53 11.70 -18.73
N VAL A 24 10.80 12.09 -18.95
CA VAL A 24 11.96 11.40 -18.35
C VAL A 24 11.96 11.53 -16.83
N ALA A 25 11.63 12.72 -16.30
CA ALA A 25 11.57 12.94 -14.85
C ALA A 25 10.46 12.10 -14.18
N LEU A 26 9.29 12.00 -14.83
CA LEU A 26 8.14 11.28 -14.30
C LEU A 26 8.14 9.77 -14.61
N ALA A 27 8.98 9.30 -15.54
CA ALA A 27 9.02 7.91 -15.97
C ALA A 27 9.15 6.92 -14.81
N LEU A 28 10.04 7.20 -13.85
CA LEU A 28 10.23 6.33 -12.69
C LEU A 28 9.00 6.33 -11.77
N LEU A 29 8.38 7.50 -11.54
CA LEU A 29 7.19 7.59 -10.70
C LEU A 29 6.01 6.84 -11.32
N VAL A 30 5.76 7.04 -12.61
CA VAL A 30 4.70 6.32 -13.34
C VAL A 30 4.96 4.81 -13.34
N LEU A 31 6.22 4.40 -13.50
CA LEU A 31 6.59 2.99 -13.44
C LEU A 31 6.31 2.38 -12.07
N VAL A 32 6.69 3.08 -10.99
CA VAL A 32 6.41 2.63 -9.62
C VAL A 32 4.90 2.49 -9.41
N GLU A 33 4.12 3.54 -9.72
CA GLU A 33 2.66 3.54 -9.55
C GLU A 33 2.00 2.40 -10.33
N ALA A 34 2.39 2.18 -11.60
CA ALA A 34 1.83 1.13 -12.43
C ALA A 34 2.14 -0.28 -11.88
N VAL A 35 3.38 -0.53 -11.43
CA VAL A 35 3.78 -1.82 -10.85
C VAL A 35 3.08 -2.05 -9.52
N THR A 36 3.02 -1.03 -8.65
CA THR A 36 2.34 -1.15 -7.35
C THR A 36 0.84 -1.30 -7.49
N ALA A 37 0.20 -0.67 -8.47
CA ALA A 37 -1.23 -0.81 -8.72
C ALA A 37 -1.62 -2.25 -9.07
N ILE A 38 -0.87 -2.89 -9.98
CA ILE A 38 -1.07 -4.31 -10.34
C ILE A 38 -0.95 -5.20 -9.09
N PHE A 39 0.06 -4.94 -8.25
CA PHE A 39 0.25 -5.66 -7.00
C PHE A 39 -0.95 -5.50 -6.04
N LEU A 40 -1.43 -4.28 -5.85
CA LEU A 40 -2.52 -3.97 -4.92
C LEU A 40 -3.86 -4.56 -5.37
N LEU A 41 -4.11 -4.70 -6.67
CA LEU A 41 -5.31 -5.36 -7.22
C LEU A 41 -5.23 -6.88 -7.08
N ASN A 42 -4.03 -7.45 -7.15
CA ASN A 42 -3.81 -8.90 -7.17
C ASN A 42 -3.26 -9.49 -5.85
N LYS A 43 -3.47 -8.83 -4.70
CA LYS A 43 -2.92 -9.26 -3.39
C LYS A 43 -3.13 -10.74 -3.07
N LYS A 44 -4.30 -11.30 -3.40
CA LYS A 44 -4.59 -12.73 -3.15
C LYS A 44 -3.70 -13.65 -4.00
N ALA A 45 -3.55 -13.35 -5.29
CA ALA A 45 -2.70 -14.12 -6.19
C ALA A 45 -1.21 -13.93 -5.88
N LEU A 46 -0.84 -12.77 -5.32
CA LEU A 46 0.53 -12.38 -5.00
C LEU A 46 0.85 -12.46 -3.49
N ALA A 47 0.08 -13.22 -2.72
CA ALA A 47 0.19 -13.28 -1.26
C ALA A 47 1.57 -13.75 -0.75
N THR A 48 2.36 -14.41 -1.60
CA THR A 48 3.75 -14.79 -1.27
C THR A 48 4.67 -13.58 -1.12
N ILE A 49 4.42 -12.50 -1.87
CA ILE A 49 5.22 -11.27 -1.80
C ILE A 49 5.05 -10.59 -0.45
N ASP A 50 3.85 -10.62 0.14
CA ASP A 50 3.58 -10.07 1.48
C ASP A 50 4.41 -10.76 2.59
N LYS A 51 4.94 -11.96 2.32
CA LYS A 51 5.79 -12.71 3.25
C LYS A 51 7.29 -12.40 3.10
N VAL A 52 7.67 -11.66 2.06
CA VAL A 52 9.07 -11.31 1.81
C VAL A 52 9.48 -10.16 2.73
N ALA A 53 10.35 -10.45 3.70
CA ALA A 53 10.91 -9.45 4.60
C ALA A 53 12.17 -8.81 4.02
N ILE A 54 12.32 -7.50 4.16
CA ILE A 54 13.52 -6.73 3.80
C ILE A 54 14.15 -6.19 5.09
N ASP A 55 15.47 -6.31 5.24
CA ASP A 55 16.18 -5.71 6.38
C ASP A 55 15.98 -4.19 6.38
N THR A 56 15.41 -3.67 7.47
CA THR A 56 15.13 -2.24 7.66
C THR A 56 16.36 -1.34 7.53
N ARG A 57 17.58 -1.87 7.70
CA ARG A 57 18.84 -1.15 7.47
C ARG A 57 19.05 -0.78 5.99
N ALA A 58 18.46 -1.55 5.08
CA ALA A 58 18.51 -1.28 3.65
C ALA A 58 17.45 -0.25 3.19
N LEU A 59 16.59 0.20 4.11
CA LEU A 59 15.47 1.11 3.83
C LEU A 59 15.73 2.50 4.43
N PRO A 60 15.05 3.55 3.93
CA PRO A 60 15.10 4.87 4.56
C PRO A 60 14.79 4.84 6.06
N SER A 61 15.38 5.74 6.85
CA SER A 61 15.30 5.71 8.32
C SER A 61 13.90 5.77 8.92
N HIS A 62 12.89 6.22 8.18
CA HIS A 62 11.49 6.14 8.63
C HIS A 62 10.94 4.69 8.63
N TYR A 63 11.51 3.78 7.83
CA TYR A 63 11.28 2.34 7.95
C TYR A 63 12.05 1.75 9.15
N ALA A 64 13.18 2.35 9.54
CA ALA A 64 13.90 2.00 10.77
C ALA A 64 13.27 2.63 12.04
N ARG A 65 12.23 3.45 11.93
CA ARG A 65 11.26 3.70 13.02
C ARG A 65 10.17 2.63 13.10
N ALA A 66 10.13 1.74 12.12
CA ALA A 66 9.42 0.49 12.13
C ALA A 66 10.34 -0.74 12.26
N PRO A 67 11.40 -0.79 13.12
CA PRO A 67 11.97 -2.09 13.50
C PRO A 67 10.95 -2.92 14.29
N ASN A 68 9.78 -2.35 14.53
CA ASN A 68 8.67 -2.84 15.29
C ASN A 68 7.41 -2.15 14.73
N GLU A 69 6.66 -2.82 13.83
CA GLU A 69 5.32 -3.16 14.32
C GLU A 69 5.59 -4.08 15.54
N ALA A 70 5.96 -3.49 16.69
CA ALA A 70 6.01 -4.25 17.93
C ALA A 70 4.59 -4.70 18.04
N ARG A 71 4.33 -6.01 17.80
CA ARG A 71 3.02 -6.68 17.78
C ARG A 71 1.96 -5.72 18.30
N ALA A 72 1.42 -4.90 17.39
CA ALA A 72 0.72 -3.71 17.84
C ALA A 72 -0.53 -4.19 18.57
N PHE A 73 -0.58 -3.95 19.87
CA PHE A 73 -1.76 -4.25 20.66
C PHE A 73 -2.81 -3.20 20.29
N GLU A 74 -3.81 -3.64 19.54
CA GLU A 74 -4.92 -2.81 19.03
C GLU A 74 -6.00 -2.64 20.11
N VAL A 75 -6.12 -3.64 20.99
CA VAL A 75 -7.08 -3.66 22.11
C VAL A 75 -6.49 -4.48 23.25
N LEU A 76 -6.79 -4.06 24.49
CA LEU A 76 -6.46 -4.78 25.72
C LEU A 76 -7.74 -4.97 26.53
N ALA A 77 -7.90 -6.14 27.15
CA ALA A 77 -8.97 -6.44 28.08
C ALA A 77 -8.41 -7.16 29.31
N VAL A 78 -8.88 -6.78 30.49
CA VAL A 78 -8.57 -7.44 31.76
C VAL A 78 -9.58 -8.57 31.97
N ASP A 79 -9.14 -9.79 32.31
CA ASP A 79 -10.07 -10.88 32.64
C ASP A 79 -10.85 -10.49 33.91
N PRO A 80 -12.20 -10.47 33.88
CA PRO A 80 -13.00 -10.06 35.03
C PRO A 80 -12.86 -11.02 36.23
N ARG A 81 -12.31 -12.23 36.04
CA ARG A 81 -12.10 -13.23 37.10
C ARG A 81 -10.71 -13.14 37.74
N ASP A 82 -9.75 -12.52 37.05
CA ASP A 82 -8.36 -12.40 37.50
C ASP A 82 -7.69 -11.16 36.90
N GLY A 83 -7.44 -10.15 37.74
CA GLY A 83 -6.83 -8.89 37.31
C GLY A 83 -5.37 -9.00 36.85
N ALA A 84 -4.67 -10.09 37.16
CA ALA A 84 -3.32 -10.35 36.63
C ALA A 84 -3.36 -10.97 35.23
N ARG A 85 -4.52 -11.48 34.81
CA ARG A 85 -4.72 -12.11 33.51
C ARG A 85 -5.28 -11.10 32.51
N LEU A 86 -4.53 -10.83 31.45
CA LEU A 86 -4.88 -9.87 30.42
C LEU A 86 -4.97 -10.54 29.05
N TRP A 87 -5.79 -9.96 28.18
CA TRP A 87 -5.96 -10.38 26.81
C TRP A 87 -5.68 -9.22 25.88
N ALA A 88 -4.82 -9.43 24.89
CA ALA A 88 -4.46 -8.43 23.92
C ALA A 88 -4.80 -8.88 22.51
N GLY A 89 -5.49 -8.01 21.78
CA GLY A 89 -5.81 -8.19 20.38
C GLY A 89 -4.73 -7.53 19.54
N THR A 90 -4.23 -8.25 18.53
CA THR A 90 -3.22 -7.76 17.61
C THR A 90 -3.75 -7.82 16.17
N LYS A 91 -2.93 -7.36 15.21
CA LYS A 91 -3.20 -7.59 13.78
C LYS A 91 -3.21 -9.07 13.38
N TRP A 92 -2.66 -9.94 14.22
CA TRP A 92 -2.38 -11.35 13.90
C TRP A 92 -3.20 -12.34 14.73
N GLY A 93 -3.85 -11.89 15.79
CA GLY A 93 -4.66 -12.76 16.62
C GLY A 93 -4.81 -12.26 18.05
N LEU A 94 -5.16 -13.20 18.91
CA LEU A 94 -5.39 -12.98 20.32
C LEU A 94 -4.23 -13.54 21.14
N GLU A 95 -3.68 -12.71 22.01
CA GLU A 95 -2.59 -13.04 22.94
C GLU A 95 -3.06 -12.90 24.39
N GLU A 96 -2.46 -13.66 25.29
CA GLU A 96 -2.76 -13.69 26.72
C GLU A 96 -1.50 -13.36 27.53
N SER A 97 -1.68 -12.58 28.59
CA SER A 97 -0.72 -12.41 29.67
C SER A 97 -1.29 -13.00 30.96
N VAL A 98 -0.43 -13.65 31.75
CA VAL A 98 -0.74 -14.19 33.08
C VAL A 98 0.11 -13.55 34.19
N ASP A 99 0.85 -12.50 33.84
CA ASP A 99 1.85 -11.83 34.68
C ASP A 99 1.63 -10.31 34.76
N GLY A 100 0.37 -9.87 34.63
CA GLY A 100 0.00 -8.45 34.72
C GLY A 100 0.46 -7.62 33.52
N GLY A 101 0.68 -8.24 32.37
CA GLY A 101 1.09 -7.57 31.13
C GLY A 101 2.59 -7.48 30.93
N ALA A 102 3.41 -8.18 31.73
CA ALA A 102 4.86 -8.21 31.54
C ALA A 102 5.25 -9.03 30.31
N THR A 103 4.54 -10.14 30.05
CA THR A 103 4.71 -10.97 28.85
C THR A 103 3.36 -11.38 28.25
N PHE A 104 3.34 -11.57 26.93
CA PHE A 104 2.17 -12.02 26.18
C PHE A 104 2.50 -13.25 25.34
N THR A 105 1.60 -14.22 25.33
CA THR A 105 1.69 -15.48 24.57
C THR A 105 0.51 -15.61 23.64
N GLU A 106 0.76 -15.97 22.38
CA GLU A 106 -0.28 -16.21 21.39
C GLU A 106 -1.18 -17.38 21.79
N ARG A 107 -2.51 -17.18 21.68
CA ARG A 107 -3.52 -18.19 22.03
C ARG A 107 -4.42 -18.59 20.89
N ALA A 108 -4.73 -17.67 19.98
CA ALA A 108 -5.58 -17.97 18.83
C ALA A 108 -5.29 -17.05 17.64
N ASP A 109 -5.12 -17.64 16.46
CA ASP A 109 -5.12 -16.92 15.18
C ASP A 109 -6.56 -16.72 14.72
N VAL A 110 -7.11 -15.57 15.10
CA VAL A 110 -8.42 -15.07 14.64
C VAL A 110 -8.26 -13.85 13.71
N GLY A 111 -7.05 -13.66 13.18
CA GLY A 111 -6.65 -12.47 12.43
C GLY A 111 -6.71 -11.20 13.27
N HIS A 112 -6.90 -10.06 12.59
CA HIS A 112 -6.85 -8.74 13.22
C HIS A 112 -7.99 -8.52 14.22
N VAL A 113 -7.67 -8.44 15.51
CA VAL A 113 -8.59 -8.22 16.63
C VAL A 113 -8.63 -6.74 17.02
N LYS A 114 -9.82 -6.15 17.05
CA LYS A 114 -10.09 -4.76 17.46
C LYS A 114 -11.01 -4.61 18.66
N SER A 115 -11.70 -5.68 19.03
CA SER A 115 -12.61 -5.73 20.16
C SER A 115 -12.44 -7.06 20.86
N ILE A 116 -12.38 -7.03 22.19
CA ILE A 116 -12.42 -8.20 23.07
C ILE A 116 -13.52 -7.94 24.10
N HIS A 117 -14.40 -8.91 24.31
CA HIS A 117 -15.52 -8.79 25.24
C HIS A 117 -15.77 -10.11 25.96
N PHE A 118 -15.91 -10.07 27.28
CA PHE A 118 -16.21 -11.24 28.10
C PHE A 118 -17.72 -11.38 28.29
N ASP A 119 -18.25 -12.57 28.03
CA ASP A 119 -19.65 -12.93 28.32
C ASP A 119 -19.67 -14.31 29.02
N GLY A 120 -19.67 -14.29 30.35
CA GLY A 120 -19.45 -15.49 31.16
C GLY A 120 -18.06 -16.07 30.93
N ASP A 121 -17.98 -17.37 30.60
CA ASP A 121 -16.72 -18.04 30.30
C ASP A 121 -16.24 -17.88 28.86
N ALA A 122 -17.08 -17.29 27.99
CA ALA A 122 -16.73 -17.09 26.59
C ALA A 122 -16.03 -15.75 26.37
N ILE A 123 -15.03 -15.77 25.49
CA ILE A 123 -14.37 -14.56 25.00
C ILE A 123 -14.86 -14.31 23.58
N TRP A 124 -15.46 -13.14 23.39
CA TRP A 124 -15.85 -12.65 22.08
C TRP A 124 -14.77 -11.73 21.53
N THR A 125 -14.32 -12.01 20.31
CA THR A 125 -13.34 -11.17 19.63
C THR A 125 -13.88 -10.71 18.28
N GLY A 126 -13.52 -9.49 17.89
CA GLY A 126 -14.06 -8.88 16.69
C GLY A 126 -13.05 -8.00 15.98
N GLY A 127 -13.05 -8.05 14.66
CA GLY A 127 -12.31 -7.11 13.82
C GLY A 127 -12.72 -7.17 12.34
N PRO A 128 -11.86 -6.73 11.41
CA PRO A 128 -12.15 -6.75 9.98
C PRO A 128 -12.54 -8.14 9.46
N GLY A 129 -11.91 -9.20 9.99
CA GLY A 129 -12.18 -10.60 9.62
C GLY A 129 -13.53 -11.15 10.09
N GLY A 130 -14.17 -10.49 11.06
CA GLY A 130 -15.48 -10.84 11.59
C GLY A 130 -15.51 -11.04 13.10
N LEU A 131 -16.63 -11.60 13.58
CA LEU A 131 -16.88 -11.93 14.97
C LEU A 131 -16.49 -13.39 15.26
N PHE A 132 -15.77 -13.64 16.34
CA PHE A 132 -15.40 -14.96 16.82
C PHE A 132 -15.82 -15.14 18.28
N ARG A 133 -16.23 -16.36 18.63
CA ARG A 133 -16.43 -16.81 20.00
C ARG A 133 -15.37 -17.84 20.33
N CYS A 134 -14.53 -17.55 21.31
CA CYS A 134 -13.58 -18.48 21.89
C CYS A 134 -14.14 -19.03 23.20
N ASP A 135 -14.07 -20.35 23.36
CA ASP A 135 -14.35 -21.05 24.62
C ASP A 135 -13.15 -21.00 25.58
N SER A 136 -13.28 -21.65 26.73
CA SER A 136 -12.27 -21.63 27.80
C SER A 136 -10.96 -22.31 27.40
N ASP A 137 -10.99 -23.27 26.47
CA ASP A 137 -9.82 -23.90 25.86
C ASP A 137 -9.31 -23.17 24.61
N MET A 138 -9.84 -21.97 24.33
CA MET A 138 -9.41 -21.07 23.24
C MET A 138 -9.64 -21.60 21.82
N ARG A 139 -10.58 -22.52 21.65
CA ARG A 139 -11.12 -22.86 20.34
C ARG A 139 -12.10 -21.79 19.90
N CYS A 140 -11.66 -21.00 18.92
CA CYS A 140 -12.43 -19.90 18.40
C CYS A 140 -13.27 -20.32 17.19
N ALA A 141 -14.58 -20.11 17.27
CA ALA A 141 -15.53 -20.32 16.17
C ALA A 141 -16.02 -18.98 15.62
N ARG A 142 -15.85 -18.78 14.31
CA ARG A 142 -16.37 -17.59 13.61
C ARG A 142 -17.90 -17.58 13.60
N ARG A 143 -18.49 -16.39 13.61
CA ARG A 143 -19.93 -16.18 13.36
C ARG A 143 -20.14 -15.66 11.96
N GLU A 144 -20.76 -16.50 11.14
CA GLU A 144 -21.07 -16.18 9.76
C GLU A 144 -22.06 -15.01 9.68
N GLY A 145 -21.90 -14.17 8.66
CA GLY A 145 -22.74 -13.00 8.43
C GLY A 145 -22.40 -11.76 9.27
N VAL A 146 -21.50 -11.85 10.27
CA VAL A 146 -21.07 -10.70 11.07
C VAL A 146 -19.61 -10.35 10.75
N THR A 147 -19.41 -9.36 9.89
CA THR A 147 -18.08 -8.92 9.43
C THR A 147 -17.77 -7.49 9.88
N GLU A 148 -16.49 -7.09 9.80
CA GLU A 148 -16.08 -5.69 10.05
C GLU A 148 -16.54 -5.17 11.42
N VAL A 149 -16.30 -5.98 12.46
CA VAL A 149 -16.67 -5.69 13.85
C VAL A 149 -15.80 -4.57 14.40
N ARG A 150 -16.42 -3.63 15.09
CA ARG A 150 -15.76 -2.48 15.74
C ARG A 150 -15.84 -2.55 17.26
N SER A 151 -16.95 -3.02 17.81
CA SER A 151 -17.18 -3.12 19.25
C SER A 151 -18.22 -4.19 19.54
N ILE A 152 -18.10 -4.81 20.70
CA ILE A 152 -19.01 -5.84 21.23
C ILE A 152 -19.42 -5.40 22.65
N ALA A 153 -20.68 -5.61 23.03
CA ALA A 153 -21.17 -5.34 24.37
C ALA A 153 -22.26 -6.34 24.78
N SER A 154 -22.33 -6.69 26.06
CA SER A 154 -23.45 -7.44 26.64
C SER A 154 -24.49 -6.47 27.22
N LEU A 155 -25.77 -6.70 26.91
CA LEU A 155 -26.90 -6.00 27.56
C LEU A 155 -27.36 -6.72 28.82
N ALA A 156 -27.32 -8.05 28.75
CA ALA A 156 -27.65 -8.99 29.81
C ALA A 156 -26.89 -10.29 29.50
N PRO A 157 -26.78 -11.24 30.45
CA PRO A 157 -26.15 -12.53 30.18
C PRO A 157 -26.80 -13.21 28.96
N GLY A 158 -26.01 -13.45 27.91
CA GLY A 158 -26.49 -14.07 26.67
C GLY A 158 -27.21 -13.15 25.68
N THR A 159 -27.32 -11.85 25.97
CA THR A 159 -27.79 -10.84 25.02
C THR A 159 -26.63 -9.94 24.61
N LEU A 160 -26.24 -10.00 23.34
CA LEU A 160 -25.10 -9.27 22.79
C LEU A 160 -25.53 -8.22 21.77
N LEU A 161 -24.85 -7.08 21.77
CA LEU A 161 -24.84 -6.11 20.68
C LEU A 161 -23.47 -6.04 20.05
N VAL A 162 -23.44 -6.07 18.71
CA VAL A 162 -22.22 -6.05 17.91
C VAL A 162 -22.32 -4.90 16.92
N ALA A 163 -21.47 -3.90 17.10
CA ALA A 163 -21.37 -2.78 16.19
C ALA A 163 -20.41 -3.15 15.04
N THR A 164 -20.90 -3.09 13.80
CA THR A 164 -20.11 -3.35 12.60
C THR A 164 -20.06 -2.12 11.69
N LYS A 165 -19.28 -2.18 10.61
CA LYS A 165 -19.38 -1.17 9.53
C LYS A 165 -20.75 -1.15 8.84
N GLN A 166 -21.50 -2.25 8.88
CA GLN A 166 -22.77 -2.42 8.15
C GLN A 166 -24.00 -2.05 8.99
N GLY A 167 -23.83 -1.90 10.30
CA GLY A 167 -24.91 -1.57 11.23
C GLY A 167 -24.73 -2.27 12.57
N LEU A 168 -25.78 -2.23 13.38
CA LEU A 168 -25.83 -2.91 14.67
C LEU A 168 -26.48 -4.29 14.50
N PHE A 169 -25.81 -5.31 15.02
CA PHE A 169 -26.35 -6.66 15.13
C PHE A 169 -26.66 -6.98 16.59
N ARG A 170 -27.70 -7.75 16.82
CA ARG A 170 -28.11 -8.23 18.14
C ARG A 170 -28.22 -9.74 18.16
N SER A 171 -27.80 -10.34 19.26
CA SER A 171 -28.10 -11.72 19.60
C SER A 171 -28.86 -11.75 20.92
N ASP A 172 -29.90 -12.59 20.99
CA ASP A 172 -30.66 -12.88 22.21
C ASP A 172 -30.49 -14.34 22.67
N ASP A 173 -29.56 -15.08 22.06
CA ASP A 173 -29.39 -16.53 22.20
C ASP A 173 -27.93 -16.93 22.50
N ARG A 174 -27.23 -16.14 23.33
CA ARG A 174 -25.82 -16.34 23.70
C ARG A 174 -24.87 -16.33 22.49
N GLY A 175 -25.20 -15.52 21.48
CA GLY A 175 -24.43 -15.39 20.26
C GLY A 175 -24.49 -16.62 19.36
N ALA A 176 -25.54 -17.45 19.44
CA ALA A 176 -25.75 -18.51 18.46
C ALA A 176 -26.19 -17.92 17.11
N THR A 177 -27.06 -16.91 17.13
CA THR A 177 -27.52 -16.17 15.95
C THR A 177 -27.44 -14.66 16.16
N PHE A 178 -27.28 -13.93 15.06
CA PHE A 178 -27.21 -12.46 15.06
C PHE A 178 -28.16 -11.89 14.02
N GLN A 179 -28.98 -10.94 14.44
CA GLN A 179 -29.96 -10.25 13.60
C GLN A 179 -29.65 -8.75 13.52
N PRO A 180 -29.74 -8.12 12.34
CA PRO A 180 -29.55 -6.67 12.22
C PRO A 180 -30.69 -5.93 12.92
N THR A 181 -30.37 -5.04 13.84
CA THR A 181 -31.36 -4.33 14.69
C THR A 181 -31.47 -2.86 14.36
N ALA A 182 -30.37 -2.24 13.96
CA ALA A 182 -30.35 -0.88 13.43
C ALA A 182 -29.39 -0.82 12.25
N LYS A 183 -29.90 -0.47 11.06
CA LYS A 183 -29.02 0.06 10.02
C LYS A 183 -28.63 1.46 10.48
N ALA A 184 -27.34 1.78 10.46
CA ALA A 184 -26.93 3.17 10.62
C ALA A 184 -27.74 4.01 9.62
N GLU A 185 -28.36 5.11 10.06
CA GLU A 185 -29.05 6.02 9.15
C GLU A 185 -28.03 6.44 8.09
N THR A 186 -28.20 5.89 6.89
CA THR A 186 -27.32 6.24 5.80
C THR A 186 -27.73 7.64 5.41
N ASN A 187 -26.93 8.64 5.78
CA ASN A 187 -26.93 9.88 5.02
C ASN A 187 -26.86 9.47 3.53
N ALA A 188 -27.84 9.88 2.73
CA ALA A 188 -27.96 9.49 1.33
C ALA A 188 -26.82 10.02 0.43
N SER A 189 -25.77 10.57 1.04
CA SER A 189 -24.59 11.11 0.39
C SER A 189 -23.38 10.23 0.65
N VAL A 190 -22.70 9.83 -0.43
CA VAL A 190 -21.36 9.25 -0.38
C VAL A 190 -20.34 10.37 -0.55
N PRO A 191 -19.31 10.48 0.30
CA PRO A 191 -18.26 11.48 0.11
C PRO A 191 -17.57 11.33 -1.25
N LEU A 192 -17.36 12.45 -1.96
CA LEU A 192 -16.69 12.45 -3.27
C LEU A 192 -15.32 11.75 -3.21
N GLY A 193 -14.57 11.94 -2.12
CA GLY A 193 -13.29 11.25 -1.92
C GLY A 193 -13.39 9.73 -1.93
N LYS A 194 -14.49 9.15 -1.39
CA LYS A 194 -14.73 7.71 -1.46
C LYS A 194 -15.02 7.27 -2.90
N VAL A 195 -15.86 8.02 -3.62
CA VAL A 195 -16.18 7.72 -5.03
C VAL A 195 -14.91 7.77 -5.89
N LEU A 196 -14.08 8.80 -5.74
CA LEU A 196 -12.80 8.93 -6.45
C LEU A 196 -11.83 7.80 -6.09
N GLY A 197 -11.75 7.42 -4.81
CA GLY A 197 -10.93 6.28 -4.37
C GLY A 197 -11.41 4.94 -4.89
N ASP A 198 -12.72 4.72 -4.93
CA ASP A 198 -13.32 3.49 -5.47
C ASP A 198 -13.15 3.41 -6.99
N LEU A 199 -13.21 4.54 -7.70
CA LEU A 199 -12.86 4.63 -9.13
C LEU A 199 -11.37 4.33 -9.34
N HIS A 200 -10.49 4.90 -8.53
CA HIS A 200 -9.05 4.68 -8.62
C HIS A 200 -8.65 3.21 -8.37
N THR A 201 -9.32 2.55 -7.43
CA THR A 201 -9.04 1.15 -7.05
C THR A 201 -9.87 0.11 -7.81
N GLY A 202 -10.74 0.53 -8.74
CA GLY A 202 -11.66 -0.35 -9.47
C GLY A 202 -12.87 -0.85 -8.67
N LYS A 203 -12.90 -0.66 -7.34
CA LYS A 203 -14.02 -1.05 -6.45
C LYS A 203 -15.35 -0.45 -6.83
N PHE A 204 -15.36 0.70 -7.49
CA PHE A 204 -16.58 1.31 -8.00
C PHE A 204 -17.38 0.37 -8.92
N PHE A 205 -16.68 -0.52 -9.63
CA PHE A 205 -17.26 -1.49 -10.56
C PHE A 205 -17.39 -2.90 -9.98
N ASP A 206 -17.24 -3.05 -8.65
CA ASP A 206 -17.38 -4.33 -7.95
C ASP A 206 -16.48 -5.43 -8.52
N GLY A 207 -15.23 -5.09 -8.83
CA GLY A 207 -14.22 -6.03 -9.35
C GLY A 207 -14.39 -6.43 -10.82
N LYS A 208 -15.46 -6.00 -11.49
CA LYS A 208 -15.75 -6.40 -12.89
C LYS A 208 -14.73 -5.89 -13.90
N LEU A 209 -13.92 -4.91 -13.53
CA LEU A 209 -12.92 -4.29 -14.40
C LEU A 209 -11.48 -4.61 -14.00
N ASP A 210 -11.23 -5.48 -13.02
CA ASP A 210 -9.89 -5.72 -12.48
C ASP A 210 -8.87 -6.07 -13.58
N LEU A 211 -9.25 -6.95 -14.52
CA LEU A 211 -8.40 -7.30 -15.67
C LEU A 211 -8.10 -6.10 -16.58
N ALA A 212 -9.06 -5.18 -16.75
CA ALA A 212 -8.85 -3.98 -17.55
C ALA A 212 -7.89 -3.00 -16.86
N TYR A 213 -7.97 -2.87 -15.53
CA TYR A 213 -7.00 -2.08 -14.75
C TYR A 213 -5.59 -2.69 -14.80
N ASP A 214 -5.47 -4.02 -14.73
CA ASP A 214 -4.18 -4.71 -14.89
C ASP A 214 -3.59 -4.50 -16.29
N ALA A 215 -4.41 -4.62 -17.33
CA ALA A 215 -3.99 -4.35 -18.71
C ALA A 215 -3.53 -2.89 -18.88
N LEU A 216 -4.22 -1.95 -18.25
CA LEU A 216 -3.83 -0.53 -18.24
C LEU A 216 -2.49 -0.32 -17.51
N GLY A 217 -2.29 -0.93 -16.35
CA GLY A 217 -1.02 -0.89 -15.63
C GLY A 217 0.13 -1.45 -16.47
N LEU A 218 -0.07 -2.61 -17.10
CA LEU A 218 0.94 -3.21 -17.98
C LEU A 218 1.24 -2.33 -19.19
N ALA A 219 0.21 -1.73 -19.81
CA ALA A 219 0.39 -0.79 -20.91
C ALA A 219 1.23 0.42 -20.48
N LEU A 220 1.00 0.98 -19.28
CA LEU A 220 1.81 2.08 -18.75
C LEU A 220 3.28 1.67 -18.53
N VAL A 221 3.54 0.46 -18.01
CA VAL A 221 4.91 -0.08 -17.89
C VAL A 221 5.58 -0.15 -19.27
N VAL A 222 4.89 -0.72 -20.27
CA VAL A 222 5.39 -0.84 -21.64
C VAL A 222 5.64 0.54 -22.25
N PHE A 223 4.75 1.51 -22.06
CA PHE A 223 4.93 2.88 -22.55
C PHE A 223 6.11 3.60 -21.90
N VAL A 224 6.35 3.40 -20.61
CA VAL A 224 7.54 3.95 -19.94
C VAL A 224 8.82 3.34 -20.52
N ILE A 225 8.89 2.00 -20.63
CA ILE A 225 10.07 1.31 -21.16
C ILE A 225 10.34 1.71 -22.60
N THR A 226 9.33 1.69 -23.47
CA THR A 226 9.46 2.06 -24.87
C THR A 226 9.79 3.54 -25.04
N GLY A 227 9.17 4.43 -24.26
CA GLY A 227 9.47 5.86 -24.26
C GLY A 227 10.93 6.15 -23.87
N LEU A 228 11.43 5.51 -22.81
CA LEU A 228 12.84 5.62 -22.42
C LEU A 228 13.77 5.02 -23.47
N HIS A 229 13.43 3.88 -24.08
CA HIS A 229 14.20 3.28 -25.15
C HIS A 229 14.34 4.23 -26.35
N LEU A 230 13.22 4.81 -26.81
CA LEU A 230 13.20 5.78 -27.91
C LEU A 230 13.94 7.08 -27.58
N TRP A 231 14.02 7.46 -26.30
CA TRP A 231 14.79 8.61 -25.85
C TRP A 231 16.31 8.33 -25.79
N VAL A 232 16.71 7.18 -25.24
CA VAL A 232 18.13 6.82 -25.03
C VAL A 232 18.83 6.41 -26.34
N THR A 233 18.17 5.65 -27.20
CA THR A 233 18.76 5.12 -28.45
C THR A 233 19.40 6.19 -29.36
N PRO A 234 18.77 7.33 -29.68
CA PRO A 234 19.41 8.35 -30.52
C PRO A 234 20.58 9.04 -29.81
N ILE A 235 20.54 9.19 -28.49
CA ILE A 235 21.63 9.78 -27.69
C ILE A 235 22.86 8.86 -27.77
N LEU A 236 22.67 7.56 -27.56
CA LEU A 236 23.75 6.58 -27.66
C LEU A 236 24.30 6.47 -29.08
N ALA A 237 23.44 6.45 -30.10
CA ALA A 237 23.88 6.41 -31.49
C ALA A 237 24.74 7.62 -31.88
N ARG A 238 24.35 8.84 -31.46
CA ARG A 238 25.14 10.06 -31.67
C ARG A 238 26.50 9.99 -30.95
N ARG A 239 26.53 9.53 -29.70
CA ARG A 239 27.77 9.36 -28.94
C ARG A 239 28.71 8.31 -29.56
N ARG A 240 28.16 7.20 -30.07
CA ARG A 240 28.94 6.17 -30.78
C ARG A 240 29.55 6.72 -32.08
N LYS A 241 28.75 7.42 -32.90
CA LYS A 241 29.25 8.08 -34.12
C LYS A 241 30.35 9.11 -33.83
N ALA A 242 30.19 9.91 -32.77
CA ALA A 242 31.20 10.88 -32.35
C ALA A 242 32.52 10.22 -31.91
N ARG A 243 32.46 9.04 -31.26
CA ARG A 243 33.65 8.27 -30.85
C ARG A 243 34.34 7.52 -31.99
N ALA A 244 33.59 7.14 -33.03
CA ALA A 244 34.10 6.39 -34.19
C ALA A 244 34.65 7.30 -35.31
N ALA A 245 34.49 8.62 -35.20
CA ALA A 245 35.05 9.56 -36.17
C ALA A 245 36.59 9.59 -36.05
N PRO A 246 37.36 9.30 -37.13
CA PRO A 246 38.82 9.33 -37.08
C PRO A 246 39.33 10.77 -36.87
N GLY A 247 40.10 10.99 -35.81
CA GLY A 247 41.09 12.08 -35.69
C GLY A 247 40.58 13.52 -35.71
N ALA A 248 40.11 14.04 -34.57
CA ALA A 248 40.41 15.43 -34.24
C ALA A 248 41.91 15.51 -33.94
N ARG A 249 42.71 15.74 -34.98
CA ARG A 249 44.15 16.01 -34.94
C ARG A 249 44.46 16.93 -33.74
N ARG A 250 45.26 16.44 -32.78
CA ARG A 250 46.12 17.30 -31.96
C ARG A 250 46.96 18.08 -32.96
N VAL A 251 46.75 19.39 -33.06
CA VAL A 251 47.65 20.28 -33.81
C VAL A 251 48.99 20.18 -33.11
N VAL A 252 49.93 19.49 -33.74
CA VAL A 252 51.34 19.44 -33.35
C VAL A 252 51.86 20.86 -33.53
N ALA A 253 52.26 21.50 -32.43
CA ALA A 253 52.99 22.77 -32.48
C ALA A 253 54.29 22.53 -33.27
N LYS A 254 54.48 23.27 -34.36
CA LYS A 254 55.71 23.26 -35.15
C LYS A 254 56.83 23.90 -34.29
N PRO A 255 58.04 23.32 -34.20
CA PRO A 255 59.13 23.96 -33.47
C PRO A 255 59.54 25.24 -34.20
N ILE A 256 59.70 26.33 -33.44
CA ILE A 256 60.25 27.58 -33.93
C ILE A 256 61.76 27.36 -34.11
N GLY A 257 62.24 27.45 -35.35
CA GLY A 257 63.66 27.40 -35.70
C GLY A 257 64.41 28.68 -35.28
N PRO A 258 65.75 28.66 -35.24
CA PRO A 258 66.55 29.69 -34.61
C PRO A 258 66.51 31.01 -35.40
N VAL A 259 66.46 32.11 -34.66
CA VAL A 259 66.59 33.47 -35.18
C VAL A 259 68.08 33.76 -35.33
N GLU A 260 68.57 33.79 -36.57
CA GLU A 260 69.83 34.43 -36.90
C GLU A 260 69.63 35.95 -36.88
N THR A 261 70.38 36.63 -36.03
CA THR A 261 70.60 38.08 -36.13
C THR A 261 72.03 38.33 -36.56
N GLU A 262 72.20 38.84 -37.78
CA GLU A 262 73.44 39.47 -38.23
C GLU A 262 73.53 40.93 -37.77
N ALA A 263 74.76 41.33 -37.46
CA ALA A 263 75.35 42.68 -37.50
C ALA A 263 74.93 43.75 -36.47
N SER A 264 75.75 43.96 -35.44
CA SER A 264 76.90 44.90 -35.44
C SER A 264 77.69 44.80 -34.15
#